data_AF-A0A7J7M7Q7-F1
#
_entry.id   AF-A0A7J7M7Q7-F1
#
_cell.length_a   1.000
_cell.length_b   1.000
_cell.length_c   1.000
_cell.angle_alpha   90.00
_cell.angle_beta   90.00
_cell.angle_gamma   90.00
#
_symmetry.space_group_name_H-M   'P 1'
#
loop_
_entity.id
_entity.type
_entity.pdbx_description
1 polymer ?
#
loop_
_entity_poly.entity_id
_entity_poly.type
_entity_poly.pdbx_seq_one_letter_code
_entity_poly.pdbx_strand_id
1 'polypeptide(L)'
;MYWANPVGMNLGKCFPLVYMMNYTSKTNESRKPLLEIVGVTSTGQTFMYSHCFMEDEKQPTYQWALERFKTCFNEDEIPHVIIIDKEFALMNVIARVFPTTKHMLCRFHIYQNVKVNVKKIFAKEKENDDYPKFIRGFKDLVENSSSEVQYLQNLESLRVHGQDTLSLWNTFDNIGLSILITFCIHLG
;
A
#
# COMPACT_ATOMS: atom_id res chain seq x y z
N MET A 1 -1.90 -15.54 17.05
CA MET A 1 -0.89 -16.59 16.80
C MET A 1 0.03 -16.10 15.70
N TYR A 2 1.33 -15.99 15.95
CA TYR A 2 2.33 -15.46 15.01
C TYR A 2 3.25 -16.59 14.57
N TRP A 3 3.50 -16.73 13.27
CA TRP A 3 4.42 -17.72 12.71
C TRP A 3 5.30 -17.08 11.64
N ALA A 4 6.62 -17.21 11.79
CA ALA A 4 7.61 -16.78 10.82
C ALA A 4 8.12 -17.97 10.01
N ASN A 5 8.21 -17.80 8.69
CA ASN A 5 8.73 -18.81 7.78
C ASN A 5 10.27 -18.84 7.89
N PRO A 6 10.90 -19.98 8.25
CA PRO A 6 12.36 -20.05 8.38
C PRO A 6 13.12 -19.63 7.12
N VAL A 7 12.60 -19.96 5.93
CA VAL A 7 13.20 -19.55 4.65
C VAL A 7 13.04 -18.04 4.46
N GLY A 8 11.85 -17.51 4.76
CA GLY A 8 11.58 -16.07 4.70
C GLY A 8 12.45 -15.27 5.67
N MET A 9 12.69 -15.79 6.87
CA MET A 9 13.58 -15.16 7.85
C MET A 9 15.03 -15.09 7.35
N ASN A 10 15.52 -16.15 6.71
CA ASN A 10 16.86 -16.14 6.11
C ASN A 10 16.96 -15.13 4.96
N LEU A 11 15.94 -15.06 4.11
CA LEU A 11 15.87 -14.05 3.05
C LEU A 11 15.78 -12.63 3.61
N GLY A 12 15.04 -12.42 4.70
CA GLY A 12 14.91 -11.12 5.35
C GLY A 12 16.22 -10.58 5.93
N LYS A 13 17.17 -11.45 6.29
CA LYS A 13 18.53 -11.03 6.66
C LYS A 13 19.31 -10.48 5.46
N CYS A 14 19.07 -11.02 4.26
CA CYS A 14 19.69 -10.55 3.03
C CYS A 14 18.98 -9.31 2.45
N PHE A 15 17.68 -9.18 2.71
CA PHE A 15 16.81 -8.13 2.17
C PHE A 15 15.94 -7.48 3.26
N PRO A 16 16.54 -6.75 4.23
CA PRO A 16 15.79 -6.18 5.35
C PRO A 16 15.04 -4.87 5.00
N LEU A 17 15.25 -4.31 3.80
CA LEU A 17 14.90 -2.93 3.51
C LEU A 17 13.40 -2.67 3.36
N VAL A 18 12.68 -3.58 2.69
CA VAL A 18 11.30 -3.36 2.27
C VAL A 18 10.42 -4.55 2.63
N TYR A 19 9.36 -4.26 3.38
CA TYR A 19 8.31 -5.22 3.70
C TYR A 19 6.94 -4.71 3.29
N MET A 20 6.08 -5.61 2.86
CA MET A 20 4.68 -5.36 2.56
C MET A 20 3.82 -6.06 3.61
N MET A 21 2.78 -5.39 4.10
CA MET A 21 1.84 -5.98 5.05
C MET A 21 0.43 -5.89 4.50
N ASN A 22 -0.15 -7.06 4.24
CA ASN A 22 -1.52 -7.19 3.79
C ASN A 22 -2.36 -7.73 4.94
N TYR A 23 -3.53 -7.15 5.16
CA TYR A 23 -4.51 -7.71 6.08
C TYR A 23 -5.66 -8.32 5.28
N THR A 24 -6.12 -9.49 5.70
CA THR A 24 -7.32 -10.13 5.13
C THR A 24 -8.36 -10.33 6.23
N SER A 25 -9.51 -9.69 6.05
CA SER A 25 -10.62 -9.76 7.00
C SER A 25 -11.41 -11.05 6.81
N LYS A 26 -11.50 -11.88 7.85
CA LYS A 26 -12.62 -12.81 8.12
C LYS A 26 -13.08 -13.70 6.94
N THR A 27 -12.16 -14.13 6.07
CA THR A 27 -12.44 -15.04 4.94
C THR A 27 -12.15 -16.51 5.25
N ASN A 28 -11.48 -16.82 6.38
CA ASN A 28 -11.19 -18.19 6.79
C ASN A 28 -12.29 -18.78 7.69
N GLU A 29 -12.36 -20.12 7.76
CA GLU A 29 -13.34 -20.86 8.58
C GLU A 29 -13.31 -20.45 10.06
N SER A 30 -12.14 -20.00 10.53
CA SER A 30 -11.92 -19.52 11.90
C SER A 30 -12.44 -18.09 12.15
N ARG A 31 -12.91 -17.38 11.12
CA ARG A 31 -13.36 -15.96 11.16
C ARG A 31 -12.35 -15.01 11.81
N LYS A 32 -11.05 -15.34 11.77
CA LYS A 32 -9.98 -14.53 12.36
C LYS A 32 -9.29 -13.71 11.28
N PRO A 33 -9.06 -12.40 11.49
CA PRO A 33 -8.22 -11.60 10.59
C PRO A 33 -6.82 -12.19 10.51
N LEU A 34 -6.22 -12.11 9.33
CA LEU A 34 -4.85 -12.55 9.07
C LEU A 34 -4.02 -11.35 8.61
N LEU A 35 -2.90 -11.09 9.28
CA LEU A 35 -1.87 -10.16 8.84
C LEU A 35 -0.74 -10.96 8.19
N GLU A 36 -0.51 -10.74 6.90
CA GLU A 36 0.60 -11.32 6.14
C GLU A 36 1.73 -10.30 6.03
N ILE A 37 2.96 -10.72 6.29
CA ILE A 37 4.16 -9.90 6.16
C ILE A 37 5.06 -10.54 5.10
N VAL A 38 5.34 -9.78 4.05
CA VAL A 38 6.03 -10.21 2.84
C VAL A 38 7.26 -9.35 2.64
N GLY A 39 8.44 -9.95 2.49
CA GLY A 39 9.66 -9.21 2.16
C GLY A 39 9.81 -9.04 0.65
N VAL A 40 10.63 -8.07 0.23
CA VAL A 40 10.93 -7.79 -1.18
C VAL A 40 12.44 -7.83 -1.41
N THR A 41 12.88 -8.58 -2.41
CA THR A 41 14.29 -8.64 -2.82
C THR A 41 14.72 -7.39 -3.59
N SER A 42 16.02 -7.19 -3.81
CA SER A 42 16.55 -6.10 -4.65
C SER A 42 16.09 -6.18 -6.12
N THR A 43 15.61 -7.34 -6.57
CA THR A 43 15.06 -7.54 -7.92
C THR A 43 13.53 -7.39 -7.96
N GLY A 44 12.90 -6.99 -6.85
CA GLY A 44 11.45 -6.82 -6.75
C GLY A 44 10.66 -8.12 -6.60
N GLN A 45 11.32 -9.26 -6.40
CA GLN A 45 10.64 -10.52 -6.10
C GLN A 45 10.17 -10.52 -4.65
N THR A 46 9.04 -11.18 -4.39
CA THR A 46 8.44 -11.24 -3.06
C THR A 46 8.70 -12.58 -2.39
N PHE A 47 8.78 -12.58 -1.06
CA PHE A 47 8.86 -13.81 -0.27
C PHE A 47 8.03 -13.69 1.00
N MET A 48 7.36 -14.78 1.38
CA MET A 48 6.59 -14.83 2.62
C MET A 48 7.55 -14.82 3.81
N TYR A 49 7.49 -13.76 4.62
CA TYR A 49 8.31 -13.64 5.83
C TYR A 49 7.60 -14.24 7.03
N SER A 50 6.38 -13.77 7.31
CA SER A 50 5.58 -14.26 8.44
C SER A 50 4.10 -13.97 8.23
N HIS A 51 3.28 -14.58 9.08
CA HIS A 51 1.85 -14.38 9.11
C HIS A 51 1.36 -14.47 10.55
N CYS A 52 0.31 -13.69 10.85
CA CYS A 52 -0.26 -13.58 12.17
C CYS A 52 -1.79 -13.66 12.12
N PHE A 53 -2.35 -14.72 12.71
CA PHE A 53 -3.78 -14.76 13.01
C PHE A 53 -4.07 -13.86 14.20
N MET A 54 -4.86 -12.82 13.95
CA MET A 54 -5.25 -11.79 14.89
C MET A 54 -6.63 -12.09 15.47
N GLU A 55 -6.91 -11.58 16.67
CA GLU A 55 -8.22 -11.71 17.30
C GLU A 55 -9.23 -10.70 16.74
N ASP A 56 -8.77 -9.46 16.53
CA ASP A 56 -9.52 -8.39 15.89
C ASP A 56 -8.61 -7.44 15.10
N GLU A 57 -9.20 -6.49 14.39
CA GLU A 57 -8.51 -5.48 13.57
C GLU A 57 -8.33 -4.18 14.35
N LYS A 58 -7.89 -4.28 15.61
CA LYS A 58 -7.66 -3.11 16.47
C LYS A 58 -6.18 -2.88 16.74
N GLN A 59 -5.86 -1.65 17.11
CA GLN A 59 -4.48 -1.22 17.40
C GLN A 59 -3.74 -2.12 18.40
N PRO A 60 -4.32 -2.58 19.54
CA PRO A 60 -3.60 -3.45 20.47
C PRO A 60 -3.18 -4.78 19.83
N THR A 61 -4.03 -5.35 18.98
CA THR A 61 -3.79 -6.61 18.28
C THR A 61 -2.71 -6.45 17.21
N TYR A 62 -2.77 -5.37 16.42
CA TYR A 62 -1.70 -5.02 15.49
C TYR A 62 -0.38 -4.75 16.21
N GLN A 63 -0.41 -4.05 17.34
CA GLN A 63 0.79 -3.74 18.12
C GLN A 63 1.47 -5.01 18.58
N TRP A 64 0.70 -5.94 19.13
CA TRP A 64 1.25 -7.23 19.54
C TRP A 64 1.93 -7.96 18.38
N ALA A 65 1.30 -8.00 17.20
CA ALA A 65 1.85 -8.65 16.01
C ALA A 65 3.14 -7.98 15.52
N LEU A 66 3.15 -6.64 15.46
CA LEU A 66 4.30 -5.85 15.00
C LEU A 66 5.46 -5.85 15.99
N GLU A 67 5.18 -5.90 17.29
CA GLU A 67 6.22 -6.12 18.30
C GLU A 67 6.89 -7.49 18.13
N ARG A 68 6.13 -8.54 17.79
CA ARG A 68 6.76 -9.85 17.46
C ARG A 68 7.63 -9.76 16.21
N PHE A 69 7.11 -9.15 15.14
CA PHE A 69 7.90 -8.92 13.93
C PHE A 69 9.18 -8.13 14.20
N LYS A 70 9.13 -7.09 15.05
CA LYS A 70 10.30 -6.29 15.43
C LYS A 70 11.39 -7.11 16.12
N THR A 71 11.04 -8.14 16.90
CA THR A 71 12.04 -9.01 17.55
C THR A 71 12.89 -9.81 16.57
N CYS A 72 12.54 -9.84 15.28
CA CYS A 72 13.31 -10.52 14.26
C CYS A 72 14.43 -9.67 13.64
N PHE A 73 14.58 -8.41 14.05
CA PHE A 73 15.60 -7.47 13.56
C PHE A 73 16.54 -7.04 14.67
N ASN A 74 17.80 -6.80 14.31
CA ASN A 74 18.71 -6.00 15.13
C ASN A 74 18.38 -4.50 14.98
N GLU A 75 18.89 -3.65 15.87
CA GLU A 75 18.60 -2.20 15.85
C GLU A 75 18.97 -1.55 14.50
N ASP A 76 20.07 -1.99 13.88
CA ASP A 76 20.57 -1.48 12.60
C ASP A 76 19.91 -2.14 11.36
N GLU A 77 19.02 -3.11 11.57
CA GLU A 77 18.38 -3.91 10.50
C GLU A 77 16.88 -3.61 10.36
N ILE A 78 16.39 -2.55 11.02
CA ILE A 78 14.97 -2.15 10.96
C ILE A 78 14.58 -1.84 9.50
N PRO A 79 13.40 -2.31 9.03
CA PRO A 79 12.92 -1.97 7.69
C PRO A 79 12.92 -0.47 7.42
N HIS A 80 13.48 -0.05 6.30
CA HIS A 80 13.41 1.36 5.88
C HIS A 80 12.02 1.73 5.39
N VAL A 81 11.31 0.74 4.83
CA VAL A 81 10.01 0.93 4.19
C VAL A 81 9.07 -0.21 4.59
N ILE A 82 7.87 0.16 5.02
CA ILE A 82 6.74 -0.75 5.11
C ILE A 82 5.62 -0.25 4.19
N ILE A 83 5.22 -1.09 3.24
CA ILE A 83 4.11 -0.86 2.32
C ILE A 83 2.87 -1.56 2.90
N ILE A 84 1.78 -0.83 3.08
CA ILE A 84 0.54 -1.35 3.64
C ILE A 84 -0.66 -0.90 2.84
N ASP A 85 -1.79 -1.52 3.12
CA ASP A 85 -3.07 -1.00 2.68
C ASP A 85 -3.49 0.18 3.54
N LYS A 86 -4.49 0.94 3.07
CA LYS A 86 -5.04 2.05 3.85
C LYS A 86 -5.89 1.53 5.01
N GLU A 87 -5.21 1.17 6.09
CA GLU A 87 -5.82 0.74 7.36
C GLU A 87 -5.24 1.58 8.50
N PHE A 88 -6.08 2.47 9.05
CA PHE A 88 -5.63 3.51 9.98
C PHE A 88 -5.10 2.93 11.30
N ALA A 89 -5.67 1.83 11.79
CA ALA A 89 -5.18 1.24 13.03
C ALA A 89 -3.76 0.68 12.86
N LEU A 90 -3.49 -0.03 11.77
CA LEU A 90 -2.17 -0.54 11.40
C LEU A 90 -1.19 0.59 11.14
N MET A 91 -1.57 1.63 10.37
CA MET A 91 -0.75 2.81 10.12
C MET A 91 -0.26 3.46 11.43
N ASN A 92 -1.17 3.68 12.38
CA ASN A 92 -0.84 4.31 13.66
C ASN A 92 0.09 3.45 14.51
N VAL A 93 -0.08 2.13 14.46
CA VAL A 93 0.75 1.21 15.23
C VAL A 93 2.15 1.09 14.63
N ILE A 94 2.29 1.00 13.30
CA ILE A 94 3.62 0.98 12.67
C ILE A 94 4.39 2.25 13.07
N ALA A 95 3.72 3.41 13.18
CA ALA A 95 4.39 4.68 13.50
C ALA A 95 4.95 4.69 14.92
N ARG A 96 4.32 3.92 15.82
CA ARG A 96 4.79 3.72 17.19
C ARG A 96 5.88 2.65 17.29
N VAL A 97 5.71 1.51 16.60
CA VAL A 97 6.62 0.36 16.72
C VAL A 97 7.91 0.58 15.91
N PHE A 98 7.80 1.26 14.77
CA PHE A 98 8.84 1.52 13.79
C PHE A 98 8.92 3.02 13.42
N PRO A 99 9.28 3.90 14.37
CA PRO A 99 9.18 5.35 14.19
C PRO A 99 10.12 5.93 13.11
N THR A 100 11.17 5.21 12.73
CA THR A 100 12.13 5.60 11.68
C THR A 100 11.78 5.01 10.31
N THR A 101 10.83 4.08 10.25
CA THR A 101 10.41 3.42 9.02
C THR A 101 9.44 4.30 8.25
N LYS A 102 9.63 4.42 6.94
CA LYS A 102 8.68 5.11 6.07
C LYS A 102 7.49 4.21 5.79
N HIS A 103 6.29 4.73 5.99
CA HIS A 103 5.07 4.01 5.65
C HIS A 103 4.60 4.43 4.27
N MET A 104 4.25 3.44 3.45
CA MET A 104 3.73 3.66 2.11
C MET A 104 2.40 2.94 1.92
N LEU A 105 1.55 3.51 1.07
CA LEU A 105 0.34 2.84 0.65
C LEU A 105 0.62 1.94 -0.57
N CYS A 106 0.00 0.76 -0.59
CA CYS A 106 0.11 -0.18 -1.68
C CYS A 106 -0.51 0.39 -2.97
N ARG A 107 0.30 0.50 -4.04
CA ARG A 107 -0.12 1.01 -5.35
C ARG A 107 -1.33 0.25 -5.92
N PHE A 108 -1.36 -1.07 -5.76
CA PHE A 108 -2.46 -1.91 -6.23
C PHE A 108 -3.78 -1.53 -5.55
N HIS A 109 -3.79 -1.41 -4.23
CA HIS A 109 -5.00 -1.09 -3.48
C HIS A 109 -5.47 0.35 -3.70
N ILE A 110 -4.54 1.28 -3.87
CA ILE A 110 -4.86 2.63 -4.37
C ILE A 110 -5.58 2.53 -5.72
N TYR A 111 -5.01 1.79 -6.67
CA TYR A 111 -5.60 1.65 -8.00
C TYR A 111 -7.01 1.07 -7.96
N GLN A 112 -7.23 0.02 -7.16
CA GLN A 112 -8.57 -0.52 -6.97
C GLN A 112 -9.52 0.49 -6.32
N ASN A 113 -9.07 1.22 -5.31
CA ASN A 113 -9.89 2.21 -4.61
C ASN A 113 -10.29 3.38 -5.53
N VAL A 114 -9.35 3.87 -6.34
CA VAL A 114 -9.61 4.87 -7.38
C VAL A 114 -10.61 4.32 -8.39
N LYS A 115 -10.37 3.13 -8.95
CA LYS A 115 -11.25 2.52 -9.95
C LYS A 115 -12.71 2.41 -9.48
N VAL A 116 -12.94 2.07 -8.21
CA VAL A 116 -14.29 1.93 -7.62
C VAL A 116 -14.94 3.30 -7.39
N ASN A 117 -14.25 4.27 -6.80
CA ASN A 117 -14.85 5.56 -6.48
C ASN A 117 -15.08 6.42 -7.70
N VAL A 118 -14.12 6.41 -8.62
CA VAL A 118 -14.22 7.15 -9.89
C VAL A 118 -15.35 6.62 -10.75
N LYS A 119 -15.60 5.30 -10.77
CA LYS A 119 -16.74 4.71 -11.48
C LYS A 119 -18.07 5.31 -11.01
N LYS A 120 -18.24 5.56 -9.71
CA LYS A 120 -19.47 6.15 -9.15
C LYS A 120 -19.68 7.61 -9.59
N ILE A 121 -18.58 8.33 -9.84
CA ILE A 121 -18.62 9.72 -10.29
C ILE A 121 -19.04 9.77 -11.76
N PHE A 122 -18.37 9.00 -12.61
CA PHE A 122 -18.68 8.92 -14.04
C PHE A 122 -20.00 8.20 -14.35
N ALA A 123 -20.52 7.34 -13.47
CA ALA A 123 -21.82 6.68 -13.66
C ALA A 123 -23.03 7.64 -13.63
N LYS A 124 -22.84 8.90 -13.21
CA LYS A 124 -23.88 9.93 -13.22
C LYS A 124 -24.08 10.57 -14.59
N GLU A 125 -23.15 10.37 -15.52
CA GLU A 125 -23.16 10.95 -16.86
C GLU A 125 -23.45 9.83 -17.87
N LYS A 126 -24.62 9.89 -18.52
CA LYS A 126 -25.23 8.74 -19.19
C LYS A 126 -24.55 8.26 -20.48
N GLU A 127 -23.52 8.94 -20.96
CA GLU A 127 -22.71 8.51 -22.10
C GLU A 127 -21.30 9.05 -21.88
N ASN A 128 -20.48 8.35 -21.09
CA ASN A 128 -19.14 8.85 -20.81
C ASN A 128 -18.02 7.84 -21.12
N ASP A 129 -17.36 8.08 -22.26
CA ASP A 129 -16.13 7.41 -22.72
C ASP A 129 -14.89 7.90 -21.93
N ASP A 130 -15.06 8.84 -21.00
CA ASP A 130 -13.99 9.39 -20.18
C ASP A 130 -13.60 8.47 -19.01
N TYR A 131 -14.49 7.62 -18.50
CA TYR A 131 -14.11 6.67 -17.44
C TYR A 131 -13.01 5.70 -17.89
N PRO A 132 -13.12 4.99 -19.03
CA PRO A 132 -12.04 4.15 -19.53
C PRO A 132 -10.76 4.92 -19.83
N LYS A 133 -10.84 6.15 -20.38
CA LYS A 133 -9.68 7.02 -20.67
C LYS A 133 -8.97 7.43 -19.38
N PHE A 134 -9.72 7.86 -18.39
CA PHE A 134 -9.21 8.24 -17.08
C PHE A 134 -8.52 7.07 -16.40
N ILE A 135 -9.15 5.88 -16.35
CA ILE A 135 -8.54 4.71 -15.72
C ILE A 135 -7.26 4.27 -16.44
N ARG A 136 -7.20 4.45 -17.77
CA ARG A 136 -5.96 4.23 -18.54
C ARG A 136 -4.88 5.24 -18.14
N GLY A 137 -5.17 6.54 -18.17
CA GLY A 137 -4.21 7.57 -17.76
C GLY A 137 -3.76 7.41 -16.30
N PHE A 138 -4.67 7.02 -15.40
CA PHE A 138 -4.32 6.74 -14.00
C PHE A 138 -3.44 5.50 -13.87
N LYS A 139 -3.67 4.45 -14.68
CA LYS A 139 -2.78 3.29 -14.74
C LYS A 139 -1.38 3.70 -15.21
N ASP A 140 -1.29 4.49 -16.28
CA ASP A 140 -0.02 4.98 -16.81
C ASP A 140 0.73 5.84 -15.79
N LEU A 141 0.01 6.68 -15.04
CA LEU A 141 0.57 7.46 -13.93
C LEU A 141 1.20 6.57 -12.84
N VAL A 142 0.53 5.49 -12.42
CA VAL A 142 0.94 4.65 -11.29
C VAL A 142 1.96 3.57 -11.67
N GLU A 143 1.86 3.01 -12.88
CA GLU A 143 2.66 1.87 -13.33
C GLU A 143 3.79 2.25 -14.29
N ASN A 144 3.60 3.28 -15.12
CA ASN A 144 4.51 3.62 -16.21
C ASN A 144 5.32 4.91 -15.96
N SER A 145 5.28 5.45 -14.73
CA SER A 145 6.12 6.57 -14.33
C SER A 145 7.44 6.06 -13.75
N SER A 146 8.51 6.08 -14.55
CA SER A 146 9.85 5.63 -14.15
C SER A 146 10.71 6.74 -13.51
N SER A 147 10.19 7.97 -13.43
CA SER A 147 10.87 9.13 -12.83
C SER A 147 9.85 10.17 -12.36
N GLU A 148 10.31 11.13 -11.54
CA GLU A 148 9.53 12.32 -11.17
C GLU A 148 9.01 13.10 -12.35
N VAL A 149 9.87 13.32 -13.33
CA VAL A 149 9.50 14.07 -14.53
C VAL A 149 8.38 13.34 -15.26
N GLN A 150 8.50 12.02 -15.45
CA GLN A 150 7.46 11.23 -16.12
C GLN A 150 6.17 11.18 -15.31
N TYR A 151 6.27 11.09 -13.98
CA TYR A 151 5.11 11.12 -13.09
C TYR A 151 4.36 12.44 -13.22
N LEU A 152 5.06 13.58 -13.15
CA LEU A 152 4.45 14.91 -13.26
C LEU A 152 3.82 15.13 -14.65
N GLN A 153 4.45 14.64 -15.71
CA GLN A 153 3.90 14.67 -17.08
C GLN A 153 2.62 13.83 -17.22
N ASN A 154 2.64 12.60 -16.69
CA ASN A 154 1.48 11.72 -16.68
C ASN A 154 0.35 12.29 -15.81
N LEU A 155 0.69 12.97 -14.71
CA LEU A 155 -0.27 13.60 -13.81
C LEU A 155 -0.97 14.76 -14.49
N GLU A 156 -0.21 15.59 -15.21
CA GLU A 156 -0.78 16.71 -15.96
C GLU A 156 -1.68 16.22 -17.10
N SER A 157 -1.26 15.16 -17.80
CA SER A 157 -2.09 14.51 -18.83
C SER A 157 -3.40 13.95 -18.26
N LEU A 158 -3.35 13.35 -17.06
CA LEU A 158 -4.54 12.87 -16.37
C LEU A 158 -5.47 14.02 -15.94
N ARG A 159 -4.91 15.17 -15.56
CA ARG A 159 -5.68 16.36 -15.16
C ARG A 159 -6.52 16.92 -16.30
N VAL A 160 -5.99 16.94 -17.51
CA VAL A 160 -6.73 17.37 -18.71
C VAL A 160 -8.01 16.54 -18.91
N HIS A 161 -7.99 15.26 -18.54
CA HIS A 161 -9.16 14.37 -18.64
C HIS A 161 -10.09 14.40 -17.41
N GLY A 162 -9.76 15.18 -16.37
CA GLY A 162 -10.52 15.28 -15.12
C GLY A 162 -10.99 16.70 -14.77
N GLN A 163 -10.97 17.64 -15.72
CA GLN A 163 -11.18 19.07 -15.49
C GLN A 163 -12.58 19.43 -14.94
N ASP A 164 -13.62 18.66 -15.25
CA ASP A 164 -15.00 19.03 -14.88
C ASP A 164 -15.52 18.43 -13.56
N THR A 165 -14.67 17.81 -12.76
CA THR A 165 -15.11 17.16 -11.51
C THR A 165 -14.21 17.52 -10.35
N LEU A 166 -14.50 18.67 -9.74
CA LEU A 166 -14.00 19.05 -8.40
C LEU A 166 -14.16 17.90 -7.39
N SER A 167 -15.20 17.07 -7.59
CA SER A 167 -15.47 15.85 -6.83
C SER A 167 -14.41 14.74 -7.03
N LEU A 168 -13.78 14.59 -8.20
CA LEU A 168 -12.69 13.63 -8.43
C LEU A 168 -11.45 14.01 -7.63
N TRP A 169 -11.02 15.27 -7.69
CA TRP A 169 -9.80 15.72 -6.99
C TRP A 169 -9.96 15.72 -5.47
N ASN A 170 -11.13 16.12 -4.97
CA ASN A 170 -11.47 15.92 -3.54
C ASN A 170 -11.51 14.44 -3.14
N THR A 171 -11.95 13.55 -4.03
CA THR A 171 -11.91 12.10 -3.79
C THR A 171 -10.47 11.60 -3.72
N PHE A 172 -9.57 12.15 -4.55
CA PHE A 172 -8.16 11.81 -4.53
C PHE A 172 -7.45 12.26 -3.24
N ASP A 173 -7.68 13.48 -2.78
CA ASP A 173 -7.14 13.96 -1.50
C ASP A 173 -7.63 13.09 -0.33
N ASN A 174 -8.91 12.71 -0.33
CA ASN A 174 -9.48 11.84 0.69
C ASN A 174 -8.99 10.38 0.60
N ILE A 175 -8.63 9.89 -0.58
CA ILE A 175 -8.05 8.54 -0.76
C ILE A 175 -6.56 8.52 -0.35
N GLY A 176 -5.91 9.68 -0.25
CA GLY A 176 -4.50 9.80 0.13
C GLY A 176 -3.57 9.86 -1.09
N LEU A 177 -4.05 10.34 -2.23
CA LEU A 177 -3.20 10.55 -3.42
C LEU A 177 -2.17 11.67 -3.23
N SER A 178 -2.40 12.60 -2.32
CA SER A 178 -1.36 13.53 -1.87
C SER A 178 -0.13 12.80 -1.27
N ILE A 179 -0.32 11.59 -0.71
CA ILE A 179 0.76 10.73 -0.19
C ILE A 179 1.45 9.94 -1.32
N LEU A 180 0.79 9.73 -2.46
CA LEU A 180 1.39 9.11 -3.66
C LEU A 180 2.35 10.05 -4.40
N ILE A 181 2.11 11.37 -4.34
CA ILE A 181 2.93 12.39 -5.00
C ILE A 181 4.41 12.27 -4.57
N THR A 182 4.68 11.80 -3.36
CA THR A 182 6.05 11.69 -2.84
C THR A 182 6.82 10.45 -3.35
N PHE A 183 6.18 9.43 -3.92
CA PHE A 183 6.80 8.10 -3.97
C PHE A 183 6.83 7.32 -5.30
N CYS A 184 6.25 7.80 -6.40
CA CYS A 184 6.59 7.25 -7.73
C CYS A 184 8.05 7.55 -8.15
N ILE A 185 8.81 8.25 -7.30
CA ILE A 185 10.06 8.93 -7.65
C ILE A 185 11.27 8.29 -6.96
N HIS A 186 11.08 7.71 -5.78
CA HIS A 186 12.19 7.38 -4.88
C HIS A 186 12.53 5.88 -4.82
N LEU A 187 11.93 5.05 -5.67
CA LEU A 187 12.23 3.61 -5.80
C LEU A 187 12.39 3.16 -7.26
N GLY A 188 12.70 4.09 -8.16
CA GLY A 188 13.20 3.82 -9.51
C GLY A 188 14.71 4.00 -9.56
#